data_AF-A0A7U7ES64-F1
#
_entry.id   AF-A0A7U7ES64-F1
#
_cell.length_a   1.000
_cell.length_b   1.000
_cell.length_c   1.000
_cell.angle_alpha   90.00
_cell.angle_beta   90.00
_cell.angle_gamma   90.00
#
_symmetry.space_group_name_H-M   'P 1'
#
loop_
_entity.id
_entity.type
_entity.pdbx_description
1 polymer ?
#
loop_
_entity_poly.entity_id
_entity_poly.type
_entity_poly.pdbx_seq_one_letter_code
_entity_poly.pdbx_strand_id
1 'polypeptide(L)' 'MSLQNTNSGRRTPARPPQQPVGGAIIDAQGREIPITEQMVQRACREMDKTCMGSPKKD' A
#
# COMPACT_ATOMS: atom_id res chain seq x y z
N MET A 1 17.93 11.62 -29.74
CA MET A 1 18.19 10.72 -28.60
C MET A 1 16.87 10.51 -27.87
N SER A 2 16.13 9.45 -28.22
CA SER A 2 14.81 9.16 -27.62
C SER A 2 15.02 8.32 -26.36
N LEU A 3 14.56 8.83 -25.21
CA LEU A 3 14.54 8.07 -23.97
C LEU A 3 13.27 7.21 -23.96
N GLN A 4 13.37 5.97 -24.44
CA GLN A 4 12.34 4.96 -24.16
C GLN A 4 12.33 4.69 -22.65
N ASN A 5 11.40 5.31 -21.93
CA ASN A 5 11.09 5.02 -20.54
C ASN A 5 10.45 3.62 -20.46
N THR A 6 11.28 2.58 -20.39
CA THR A 6 10.83 1.22 -20.11
C THR A 6 10.45 1.13 -18.63
N ASN A 7 9.30 1.68 -18.28
CA ASN A 7 8.58 1.29 -17.07
C ASN A 7 8.09 -0.15 -17.25
N SER A 8 9.05 -1.08 -17.25
CA SER A 8 8.81 -2.50 -17.13
C SER A 8 8.38 -2.68 -15.69
N GLY A 9 7.08 -2.48 -15.44
CA GLY A 9 6.48 -2.57 -14.12
C GLY A 9 6.87 -3.89 -13.49
N ARG A 10 7.90 -3.84 -12.63
CA ARG A 10 8.29 -4.97 -11.80
C ARG A 10 7.15 -5.17 -10.82
N ARG A 11 6.19 -6.00 -11.22
CA ARG A 11 5.20 -6.56 -10.31
C ARG A 11 5.96 -7.39 -9.30
N THR A 12 6.25 -6.81 -8.15
CA THR A 12 6.64 -7.61 -6.99
C THR A 12 5.54 -8.63 -6.76
N PRO A 13 5.88 -9.92 -6.55
CA PRO A 13 4.87 -10.93 -6.26
C PRO A 13 4.07 -10.48 -5.03
N ALA A 14 2.75 -10.58 -5.11
CA ALA A 14 1.86 -10.20 -4.04
C ALA A 14 2.23 -11.00 -2.78
N ARG A 15 2.57 -10.29 -1.70
CA ARG A 15 2.81 -10.90 -0.39
C ARG A 15 1.48 -11.46 0.14
N PRO A 16 1.50 -12.56 0.93
CA PRO A 16 0.30 -13.04 1.59
C PRO A 16 -0.32 -11.94 2.46
N PRO A 17 -1.66 -11.77 2.47
CA PRO A 17 -2.32 -10.66 3.16
C PRO A 17 -2.00 -10.56 4.65
N GLN A 18 -1.77 -11.70 5.31
CA GLN A 18 -1.48 -11.80 6.74
C GLN A 18 0.02 -11.74 7.06
N GLN A 19 0.89 -11.65 6.06
CA GLN A 19 2.33 -11.61 6.28
C GLN A 19 2.71 -10.28 6.96
N PRO A 20 3.48 -10.31 8.07
CA PRO A 20 4.04 -9.11 8.66
C PRO A 20 4.99 -8.41 7.70
N VAL A 21 4.91 -7.08 7.60
CA VAL A 21 5.75 -6.28 6.68
C VAL A 21 6.95 -5.62 7.36
N GLY A 22 7.23 -5.96 8.62
CA GLY A 22 8.44 -5.53 9.34
C GLY A 22 8.24 -4.47 10.43
N GLY A 23 6.99 -4.15 10.80
CA GLY A 23 6.67 -3.25 11.91
C GLY A 23 5.39 -3.67 12.65
N ALA A 24 5.08 -2.97 13.75
CA ALA A 24 3.90 -3.22 14.57
C ALA A 24 3.24 -1.90 15.04
N ILE A 25 1.93 -1.95 15.28
CA ILE A 25 1.17 -0.89 15.95
C ILE A 25 1.07 -1.25 17.43
N ILE A 26 1.33 -0.29 18.31
CA ILE A 26 1.09 -0.47 19.75
C ILE A 26 -0.38 -0.15 20.03
N ASP A 27 -1.13 -1.12 20.55
CA ASP A 27 -2.52 -0.91 20.95
C ASP A 27 -2.63 -0.20 22.31
N ALA A 28 -3.85 0.16 22.71
CA ALA A 28 -4.09 0.88 23.96
C ALA A 28 -3.69 0.09 25.22
N GLN A 29 -3.54 -1.23 25.10
CA GLN A 29 -3.11 -2.12 26.16
C GLN A 29 -1.58 -2.32 26.17
N GLY A 30 -0.86 -1.66 25.26
CA GLY A 30 0.58 -1.76 25.12
C GLY A 30 1.05 -3.01 24.38
N ARG A 31 0.17 -3.72 23.66
CA ARG A 31 0.54 -4.90 22.89
C ARG A 31 1.00 -4.50 21.48
N GLU A 32 2.00 -5.21 20.98
CA GLU A 32 2.48 -5.07 19.61
C GLU A 32 1.58 -5.87 18.65
N ILE A 33 0.89 -5.17 17.76
CA ILE A 33 0.07 -5.75 16.70
C ILE A 33 0.85 -5.67 15.38
N PRO A 34 1.32 -6.80 14.81
CA PRO A 34 2.09 -6.78 13.57
C PRO A 34 1.32 -6.12 12.43
N ILE A 35 1.97 -5.22 11.70
CA ILE A 35 1.40 -4.60 10.50
C ILE A 35 1.45 -5.65 9.39
N THR A 36 0.29 -5.94 8.81
CA THR A 36 0.18 -6.89 7.70
C THR A 36 0.07 -6.17 6.36
N GLU A 37 0.40 -6.88 5.28
CA GLU A 37 0.21 -6.39 3.92
C GLU A 37 -1.23 -5.94 3.66
N GLN A 38 -2.22 -6.66 4.21
CA GLN A 38 -3.64 -6.29 4.08
C GLN A 38 -3.93 -4.90 4.68
N MET A 39 -3.32 -4.57 5.82
CA MET A 39 -3.47 -3.27 6.46
C MET A 39 -2.89 -2.17 5.59
N VAL A 40 -1.69 -2.38 5.03
CA VAL A 40 -1.03 -1.43 4.11
C VAL A 40 -1.89 -1.19 2.88
N GLN A 41 -2.35 -2.25 2.20
CA GLN A 41 -3.19 -2.11 1.01
C GLN A 41 -4.52 -1.40 1.31
N ARG A 42 -5.11 -1.63 2.49
CA ARG A 42 -6.32 -0.92 2.90
C ARG A 42 -6.06 0.57 3.06
N ALA A 43 -4.97 0.95 3.72
CA ALA A 43 -4.58 2.36 3.88
C ALA A 43 -4.35 3.03 2.52
N CYS A 44 -3.65 2.37 1.59
CA CYS A 44 -3.48 2.89 0.22
C CYS A 44 -4.82 3.12 -0.48
N ARG A 45 -5.75 2.15 -0.40
CA ARG A 45 -7.09 2.29 -0.99
C ARG A 45 -7.93 3.40 -0.35
N GLU A 46 -7.80 3.62 0.95
CA GLU A 46 -8.49 4.71 1.65
C GLU A 46 -7.88 6.07 1.25
N MET A 47 -6.55 6.16 1.17
CA MET A 47 -5.84 7.35 0.72
C MET A 47 -6.19 7.73 -0.73
N ASP A 48 -6.29 6.77 -1.65
CA ASP A 48 -6.69 7.04 -3.03
C ASP A 48 -8.09 7.66 -3.10
N LYS A 49 -9.02 7.19 -2.26
CA LYS A 49 -10.39 7.75 -2.20
C LYS A 49 -10.42 9.17 -1.65
N THR A 50 -9.52 9.51 -0.73
CA THR A 50 -9.53 10.81 -0.05
C THR A 50 -8.66 11.86 -0.73
N CYS A 51 -7.49 11.48 -1.24
CA CYS A 51 -6.52 12.41 -1.83
C CYS A 51 -6.70 12.59 -3.33
N MET A 52 -7.13 11.57 -4.07
CA MET A 52 -7.38 11.68 -5.51
C MET A 52 -8.86 11.93 -5.78
N GLY A 53 -9.38 13.04 -5.25
CA GLY A 53 -10.76 13.47 -5.46
C GLY A 53 -11.21 13.14 -6.88
N SER A 54 -12.28 12.34 -6.98
CA SER A 54 -12.93 11.82 -8.19
C SER A 54 -12.30 12.27 -9.51
N PRO A 55 -11.83 11.35 -10.40
CA PRO A 55 -11.26 11.75 -11.68
C PRO A 55 -12.24 12.72 -12.33
N LYS A 56 -11.80 13.95 -12.58
CA LYS A 56 -12.55 14.88 -13.43
C LYS A 56 -12.81 14.11 -14.72
N LYS A 57 -14.08 13.80 -14.95
CA LYS A 57 -14.56 13.27 -16.23
C LYS A 57 -14.54 14.48 -17.16
N ASP A 58 -13.43 14.67 -17.86
CA ASP A 58 -13.35 15.51 -19.05
C ASP A 58 -13.86 14.72 -20.26
#